data_AF-A0A520B6W5-F1
#
_entry.id   AF-A0A520B6W5-F1
#
_cell.length_a   1.000
_cell.length_b   1.000
_cell.length_c   1.000
_cell.angle_alpha   90.00
_cell.angle_beta   90.00
_cell.angle_gamma   90.00
#
_symmetry.space_group_name_H-M   'P 1'
#
loop_
_entity.id
_entity.type
_entity.pdbx_description
1 polymer ?
#
loop_
_entity_poly.entity_id
_entity_poly.type
_entity_poly.pdbx_seq_one_letter_code
_entity_poly.pdbx_strand_id
1 'polypeptide(L)'
;TLVIAALYFGQEVLIPITLAVMLSFVLSPVVNMLQKLRLWRAPAVILTVLAALGLLGLIGTLIGSQAASLSANAPQYAQTIEAKVKGVQGFALSRMASITKQLGGNKSVAPAVASAGPSPNLDAARPATGGPRKPVPVEVVQESTSPFTIAKTVLAPILGPLETTVIVLIVAIFVLMQKEDLRDRFIRVFGSSDLHRTTRAMDDAGQRLSKYFLSQLAVNTCFGVVIGLGLWAIGVPSSAMWGLMAGLLRFVPYIGSFLAAVAPAALAAAVDPGWTMTIEVIALFVIVEPITGYVVEPLLYGHSTGLSPVSVIVSAIFWTWLWGPIGLIMSTPLTLCLVVMGRHVKSLEFFDVLLGDRPALTPVESFYQRILANNPDEALAQAETLLGDRSLTEYYDGVVLEGLKLAVEDEARGTIDKAGAAKMTRSMLDVIEDLAPRAKAETPVAGPVEVACVAGHGPFDDAVSAMLVQLLGQRGSMAKIIPNGDVSRDRIATLDLTGIAVIAVSYLEVTGSPAQLRYLVRRLRERAPAARIVVGLWPQGEAALSDAEIQRALGADRYVGSLASAVDEIDQLRIGSDAVRSAA
;
A
#
# COMPACT_ATOMS: atom_id res chain seq x y z
N THR A 1 21.03 4.26 -14.36
CA THR A 1 20.90 4.20 -15.84
C THR A 1 21.40 2.89 -16.44
N LEU A 2 22.62 2.42 -16.13
CA LEU A 2 23.18 1.19 -16.73
C LEU A 2 22.35 -0.07 -16.45
N VAL A 3 21.83 -0.24 -15.22
CA VAL A 3 20.94 -1.36 -14.87
C VAL A 3 19.65 -1.33 -15.70
N ILE A 4 19.02 -0.16 -15.85
CA ILE A 4 17.78 -0.01 -16.62
C ILE A 4 18.02 -0.34 -18.10
N ALA A 5 19.15 0.13 -18.66
CA ALA A 5 19.53 -0.21 -20.03
C ALA A 5 19.75 -1.72 -20.21
N ALA A 6 20.43 -2.37 -19.26
CA ALA A 6 20.62 -3.82 -19.28
C ALA A 6 19.28 -4.58 -19.19
N LEU A 7 18.33 -4.13 -18.36
CA LEU A 7 16.99 -4.73 -18.26
C LEU A 7 16.17 -4.56 -19.54
N TYR A 8 16.31 -3.41 -20.21
CA TYR A 8 15.61 -3.11 -21.46
C TYR A 8 16.16 -3.94 -22.63
N PHE A 9 17.48 -3.91 -22.85
CA PHE A 9 18.10 -4.67 -23.95
C PHE A 9 18.11 -6.19 -23.69
N GLY A 10 18.14 -6.61 -22.42
CA GLY A 10 18.12 -8.01 -22.03
C GLY A 10 16.72 -8.64 -21.99
N GLN A 11 15.66 -7.93 -22.38
CA GLN A 11 14.26 -8.35 -22.19
C GLN A 11 13.95 -9.73 -22.79
N GLU A 12 14.53 -10.09 -23.95
CA GLU A 12 14.29 -11.38 -24.63
C GLU A 12 14.73 -12.58 -23.77
N VAL A 13 15.74 -12.39 -22.92
CA VAL A 13 16.26 -13.43 -22.02
C VAL A 13 15.68 -13.27 -20.62
N LEU A 14 15.55 -12.03 -20.13
CA LEU A 14 15.13 -11.74 -18.77
C LEU A 14 13.63 -11.98 -18.53
N ILE A 15 12.78 -11.71 -19.53
CA ILE A 15 11.33 -11.92 -19.40
C ILE A 15 11.02 -13.40 -19.15
N PRO A 16 11.49 -14.37 -19.96
CA PRO A 16 11.23 -15.79 -19.70
C PRO A 16 11.76 -16.27 -18.35
N ILE A 17 12.96 -15.83 -17.95
CA ILE A 17 13.54 -16.18 -16.65
C ILE A 17 12.68 -15.65 -15.51
N THR A 18 12.26 -14.38 -15.61
CA THR A 18 11.42 -13.74 -14.60
C THR A 18 10.07 -14.43 -14.48
N LEU A 19 9.41 -14.69 -15.61
CA LEU A 19 8.15 -15.43 -15.65
C LEU A 19 8.31 -16.83 -15.06
N ALA A 20 9.41 -17.52 -15.35
CA ALA A 20 9.69 -18.84 -14.80
C ALA A 20 9.90 -18.82 -13.28
N VAL A 21 10.66 -17.85 -12.77
CA VAL A 21 10.83 -17.64 -11.32
C VAL A 21 9.48 -17.37 -10.67
N MET A 22 8.62 -16.58 -11.30
CA MET A 22 7.33 -16.17 -10.76
C MET A 22 6.34 -17.34 -10.78
N LEU A 23 6.28 -18.06 -11.90
CA LEU A 23 5.55 -19.32 -12.02
C LEU A 23 6.02 -20.35 -10.99
N SER A 24 7.33 -20.41 -10.69
CA SER A 24 7.86 -21.31 -9.65
C SER A 24 7.28 -20.99 -8.26
N PHE A 25 7.02 -19.72 -7.93
CA PHE A 25 6.39 -19.35 -6.66
C PHE A 25 4.92 -19.77 -6.60
N VAL A 26 4.22 -19.78 -7.73
CA VAL A 26 2.83 -20.27 -7.85
C VAL A 26 2.78 -21.80 -7.72
N LEU A 27 3.72 -22.50 -8.33
CA LEU A 27 3.77 -23.97 -8.34
C LEU A 27 4.40 -24.56 -7.06
N SER A 28 5.25 -23.80 -6.36
CA SER A 28 5.97 -24.28 -5.17
C SER A 28 5.07 -24.84 -4.06
N PRO A 29 3.90 -24.26 -3.71
CA PRO A 29 2.99 -24.83 -2.72
C PRO A 29 2.50 -26.24 -3.11
N VAL A 30 2.20 -26.45 -4.39
CA VAL A 30 1.76 -27.75 -4.93
C VAL A 30 2.89 -28.78 -4.87
N VAL A 31 4.11 -28.39 -5.27
CA VAL A 31 5.30 -29.24 -5.15
C VAL A 31 5.54 -29.64 -3.69
N ASN A 32 5.48 -28.67 -2.76
CA ASN A 32 5.67 -28.92 -1.33
C ASN A 32 4.59 -29.85 -0.76
N MET A 33 3.34 -29.71 -1.22
CA MET A 33 2.23 -30.59 -0.83
C MET A 33 2.48 -32.04 -1.30
N LEU A 34 2.94 -32.23 -2.54
CA LEU A 34 3.32 -33.54 -3.06
C LEU A 34 4.53 -34.15 -2.34
N GLN A 35 5.51 -33.33 -1.94
CA GLN A 35 6.63 -33.81 -1.12
C GLN A 35 6.18 -34.26 0.28
N LYS A 36 5.20 -33.58 0.89
CA LYS A 36 4.59 -34.02 2.16
C LYS A 36 3.90 -35.38 2.03
N LEU A 37 3.44 -35.73 0.82
CA LEU A 37 2.91 -37.06 0.48
C LEU A 37 4.02 -38.10 0.19
N ARG A 38 5.26 -37.87 0.67
CA ARG A 38 6.45 -38.73 0.53
C ARG A 38 7.01 -38.88 -0.89
N LEU A 39 6.63 -38.03 -1.85
CA LEU A 39 7.27 -38.02 -3.17
C LEU A 39 8.65 -37.35 -3.12
N TRP A 40 9.63 -37.93 -3.82
CA TRP A 40 10.91 -37.26 -4.07
C TRP A 40 10.72 -35.98 -4.90
N ARG A 41 11.63 -35.01 -4.75
CA ARG A 41 11.48 -33.66 -5.33
C ARG A 41 11.29 -33.66 -6.85
N ALA A 42 12.10 -34.42 -7.58
CA ALA A 42 12.04 -34.47 -9.05
C ALA A 42 10.67 -34.93 -9.59
N PRO A 43 10.11 -36.09 -9.18
CA PRO A 43 8.78 -36.50 -9.63
C PRO A 43 7.66 -35.56 -9.14
N ALA A 44 7.79 -34.95 -7.96
CA ALA A 44 6.83 -33.94 -7.49
C ALA A 44 6.80 -32.69 -8.42
N VAL A 45 7.97 -32.22 -8.86
CA VAL A 45 8.07 -31.09 -9.81
C VAL A 45 7.48 -31.48 -11.18
N ILE A 46 7.88 -32.63 -11.72
CA ILE A 46 7.39 -33.11 -13.03
C ILE A 46 5.87 -33.25 -13.00
N LEU A 47 5.31 -33.90 -11.97
CA LEU A 47 3.87 -34.08 -11.83
C LEU A 47 3.13 -32.75 -11.71
N THR A 48 3.68 -31.78 -10.96
CA THR A 48 3.10 -30.45 -10.82
C THR A 48 3.08 -29.70 -12.16
N VAL A 49 4.17 -29.75 -12.92
CA VAL A 49 4.25 -29.07 -14.23
C VAL A 49 3.35 -29.75 -15.25
N LEU A 50 3.28 -31.09 -15.27
CA LEU A 50 2.35 -31.83 -16.12
C LEU A 50 0.89 -31.53 -15.77
N ALA A 51 0.56 -31.41 -14.48
CA ALA A 51 -0.78 -31.02 -14.04
C ALA A 51 -1.11 -29.58 -14.48
N ALA A 52 -0.17 -28.63 -14.35
CA ALA A 52 -0.33 -27.27 -14.81
C ALA A 52 -0.53 -27.20 -16.34
N LEU A 53 0.27 -27.95 -17.11
CA LEU A 53 0.11 -28.08 -18.56
C LEU A 53 -1.23 -28.71 -18.95
N GLY A 54 -1.66 -29.76 -18.24
CA GLY A 54 -2.96 -30.39 -18.45
C GLY A 54 -4.12 -29.43 -18.17
N LEU A 55 -4.02 -28.62 -17.11
CA LEU A 55 -5.00 -27.58 -16.79
C LEU A 55 -5.04 -26.49 -17.87
N LEU A 56 -3.88 -26.00 -18.32
CA LEU A 56 -3.81 -25.03 -19.43
C LEU A 56 -4.36 -25.61 -20.73
N GLY A 57 -4.09 -26.87 -21.03
CA GLY A 57 -4.65 -27.58 -22.18
C GLY A 57 -6.17 -27.74 -22.08
N LEU A 58 -6.70 -28.05 -20.90
CA LEU A 58 -8.14 -28.12 -20.66
C LEU A 58 -8.80 -26.76 -20.84
N ILE A 59 -8.21 -25.69 -20.29
CA ILE A 59 -8.67 -24.31 -20.46
C ILE A 59 -8.66 -23.94 -21.95
N GLY A 60 -7.58 -24.22 -22.67
CA GLY A 60 -7.44 -23.94 -24.10
C GLY A 60 -8.46 -24.68 -24.96
N THR A 61 -8.73 -25.95 -24.67
CA THR A 61 -9.75 -26.74 -25.39
C THR A 61 -11.18 -26.24 -25.09
N LEU A 62 -11.47 -25.86 -23.85
CA LEU A 62 -12.76 -25.25 -23.48
C LEU A 62 -12.99 -23.91 -24.18
N ILE A 63 -11.98 -23.05 -24.24
CA ILE A 63 -12.06 -21.77 -24.96
C ILE A 63 -12.19 -22.02 -26.46
N GLY A 64 -11.34 -22.88 -27.04
CA GLY A 64 -11.33 -23.16 -28.47
C GLY A 64 -12.66 -23.75 -28.97
N SER A 65 -13.25 -24.68 -28.22
CA SER A 65 -14.55 -25.27 -28.55
C SER A 65 -15.70 -24.26 -28.46
N GLN A 66 -15.69 -23.38 -27.45
CA GLN A 66 -16.70 -22.33 -27.30
C GLN A 66 -16.52 -21.17 -28.29
N ALA A 67 -15.29 -20.86 -28.70
CA ALA A 67 -15.01 -19.91 -29.77
C ALA A 67 -15.46 -20.43 -31.13
N ALA A 68 -15.26 -21.73 -31.39
CA ALA A 68 -15.73 -22.37 -32.63
C ALA A 68 -17.26 -22.34 -32.75
N SER A 69 -17.99 -22.56 -31.64
CA SER A 69 -19.46 -22.47 -31.65
C SER A 69 -19.96 -21.03 -31.86
N LEU A 70 -19.26 -20.01 -31.35
CA LEU A 70 -19.56 -18.61 -31.62
C LEU A 70 -19.38 -18.24 -33.10
N SER A 71 -18.30 -18.73 -33.72
CA SER A 71 -18.03 -18.53 -35.15
C SER A 71 -19.11 -19.17 -36.03
N ALA A 72 -19.58 -20.37 -35.66
CA ALA A 72 -20.66 -21.05 -36.38
C ALA A 72 -21.98 -20.25 -36.39
N ASN A 73 -22.26 -19.51 -35.31
CA ASN A 73 -23.47 -18.69 -35.15
C ASN A 73 -23.27 -17.22 -35.61
N ALA A 74 -22.09 -16.85 -36.11
CA ALA A 74 -21.77 -15.48 -36.50
C ALA A 74 -22.75 -14.84 -37.52
N PRO A 75 -23.28 -15.56 -38.54
CA PRO A 75 -24.22 -14.96 -39.50
C PRO A 75 -25.51 -14.46 -38.82
N GLN A 76 -25.98 -15.14 -37.77
CA GLN A 76 -27.18 -14.77 -37.03
C GLN A 76 -26.95 -13.48 -36.23
N TYR A 77 -25.79 -13.36 -35.57
CA TYR A 77 -25.43 -12.17 -34.80
C TYR A 77 -25.28 -10.93 -35.68
N ALA A 78 -24.75 -11.08 -36.90
CA ALA A 78 -24.62 -9.98 -37.85
C ALA A 78 -25.96 -9.33 -38.20
N GLN A 79 -27.02 -10.15 -38.37
CA GLN A 79 -28.37 -9.65 -38.69
C GLN A 79 -28.97 -8.83 -37.53
N THR A 80 -28.78 -9.28 -36.29
CA THR A 80 -29.26 -8.55 -35.09
C THR A 80 -28.53 -7.22 -34.92
N ILE A 81 -27.20 -7.19 -35.13
CA ILE A 81 -26.41 -5.96 -35.04
C ILE A 81 -26.84 -4.97 -36.13
N GLU A 82 -27.05 -5.43 -37.37
CA GLU A 82 -27.50 -4.56 -38.46
C GLU A 82 -28.88 -3.94 -38.16
N ALA A 83 -29.80 -4.74 -37.61
CA ALA A 83 -31.11 -4.26 -37.18
C ALA A 83 -31.01 -3.19 -36.07
N LYS A 84 -30.11 -3.37 -35.10
CA LYS A 84 -29.89 -2.40 -34.02
C LYS A 84 -29.25 -1.10 -34.50
N VAL A 85 -28.25 -1.17 -35.38
CA VAL A 85 -27.62 0.03 -35.96
C VAL A 85 -28.66 0.87 -36.70
N LYS A 86 -29.52 0.22 -37.51
CA LYS A 86 -30.64 0.89 -38.20
C LYS A 86 -31.65 1.48 -37.22
N GLY A 87 -31.98 0.77 -36.14
CA GLY A 87 -32.88 1.24 -35.09
C GLY A 87 -32.36 2.46 -34.33
N VAL A 88 -31.09 2.45 -33.94
CA VAL A 88 -30.43 3.58 -33.25
C VAL A 88 -30.30 4.79 -34.18
N GLN A 89 -29.94 4.59 -35.44
CA GLN A 89 -29.89 5.68 -36.43
C GLN A 89 -31.29 6.28 -36.66
N GLY A 90 -32.33 5.45 -36.80
CA GLY A 90 -33.72 5.91 -36.92
C GLY A 90 -34.21 6.66 -35.67
N PHE A 91 -33.84 6.21 -34.48
CA PHE A 91 -34.15 6.90 -33.23
C PHE A 91 -33.39 8.23 -33.09
N ALA A 92 -32.10 8.28 -33.42
CA ALA A 92 -31.31 9.50 -33.40
C ALA A 92 -31.82 10.53 -34.42
N LEU A 93 -32.16 10.09 -35.63
CA LEU A 93 -32.75 10.93 -36.68
C LEU A 93 -34.14 11.47 -36.27
N SER A 94 -34.99 10.64 -35.66
CA SER A 94 -36.32 11.09 -35.19
C SER A 94 -36.22 12.02 -33.98
N ARG A 95 -35.26 11.81 -33.07
CA ARG A 95 -34.95 12.74 -31.98
C ARG A 95 -34.42 14.07 -32.50
N MET A 96 -33.45 14.05 -33.42
CA MET A 96 -32.96 15.26 -34.11
C MET A 96 -34.09 15.99 -34.85
N ALA A 97 -34.96 15.26 -35.55
CA ALA A 97 -36.12 15.85 -36.22
C ALA A 97 -37.10 16.46 -35.21
N SER A 98 -37.33 15.83 -34.07
CA SER A 98 -38.21 16.36 -33.02
C SER A 98 -37.64 17.60 -32.32
N ILE A 99 -36.32 17.64 -32.09
CA ILE A 99 -35.60 18.80 -31.54
C ILE A 99 -35.61 19.94 -32.57
N THR A 100 -35.36 19.64 -33.85
CA THR A 100 -35.43 20.63 -34.94
C THR A 100 -36.84 21.19 -35.10
N LYS A 101 -37.87 20.37 -34.88
CA LYS A 101 -39.28 20.77 -34.90
C LYS A 101 -39.70 21.59 -33.67
N GLN A 102 -39.03 21.41 -32.53
CA GLN A 102 -39.24 22.21 -31.31
C GLN A 102 -38.47 23.54 -31.32
N LEU A 103 -37.31 23.60 -32.00
CA LEU A 103 -36.50 24.83 -32.15
C LEU A 103 -36.81 25.63 -33.42
N GLY A 104 -37.44 25.04 -34.43
CA GLY A 104 -37.77 25.67 -35.72
C GLY A 104 -39.27 25.65 -35.99
N GLY A 105 -39.94 26.78 -35.75
CA GLY A 105 -41.33 26.98 -36.16
C GLY A 105 -41.51 26.82 -37.68
N ASN A 106 -42.54 26.07 -38.06
CA ASN A 106 -43.19 26.02 -39.37
C ASN A 106 -42.30 26.18 -40.61
N LYS A 107 -41.56 25.12 -40.98
CA LYS A 107 -41.44 24.73 -42.39
C LYS A 107 -41.57 23.22 -42.49
N SER A 108 -42.74 22.75 -42.92
CA SER A 108 -42.95 21.37 -43.34
C SER A 108 -41.97 21.03 -44.47
N VAL A 109 -40.97 20.21 -44.16
CA VAL A 109 -40.25 19.45 -45.18
C VAL A 109 -40.88 18.06 -45.18
N ALA A 110 -41.66 17.80 -46.24
CA ALA A 110 -42.22 16.49 -46.53
C ALA A 110 -41.08 15.45 -46.69
N PRO A 111 -41.30 14.17 -46.36
CA PRO A 111 -40.30 13.15 -46.60
C PRO A 111 -40.12 12.99 -48.11
N ALA A 112 -38.90 13.24 -48.61
CA ALA A 112 -38.49 12.87 -49.94
C ALA A 112 -38.45 11.34 -50.02
N VAL A 113 -39.57 10.75 -50.42
CA VAL A 113 -39.59 9.42 -51.01
C VAL A 113 -38.71 9.52 -52.24
N ALA A 114 -37.59 8.79 -52.25
CA ALA A 114 -36.72 8.68 -53.40
C ALA A 114 -37.49 8.01 -54.54
N SER A 115 -38.17 8.81 -55.35
CA SER A 115 -38.63 8.42 -56.67
C SER A 115 -37.39 8.20 -57.54
N ALA A 116 -37.11 6.93 -57.84
CA ALA A 116 -36.19 6.54 -58.89
C ALA A 116 -36.59 7.26 -60.19
N GLY A 117 -35.74 8.19 -60.65
CA GLY A 117 -35.88 8.82 -61.95
C GLY A 117 -35.67 7.78 -63.06
N PRO A 118 -36.39 7.87 -64.20
CA PRO A 118 -36.18 6.98 -65.32
C PRO A 118 -34.76 7.17 -65.88
N SER A 119 -34.04 6.07 -66.08
CA SER A 119 -32.79 6.04 -66.83
C SER A 119 -33.01 6.61 -68.25
N PRO A 120 -32.05 7.33 -68.83
CA PRO A 120 -32.18 7.79 -70.21
C PRO A 120 -32.14 6.58 -71.15
N ASN A 121 -33.28 6.27 -71.76
CA ASN A 121 -33.39 5.36 -72.90
C ASN A 121 -32.58 5.94 -74.06
N LEU A 122 -31.43 5.34 -74.35
CA LEU A 122 -30.73 5.48 -75.62
C LEU A 122 -31.26 4.41 -76.58
N ASP A 123 -32.48 4.58 -77.05
CA ASP A 123 -33.00 3.85 -78.20
C ASP A 123 -32.64 4.62 -79.48
N ALA A 124 -31.50 4.26 -80.08
CA ALA A 124 -31.22 4.55 -81.48
C ALA A 124 -31.05 3.21 -82.22
N ALA A 125 -32.00 2.97 -83.12
CA ALA A 125 -32.20 1.80 -83.96
C ALA A 125 -30.94 1.09 -84.49
N ARG A 126 -30.86 -0.23 -84.26
CA ARG A 126 -30.19 -1.20 -85.15
C ARG A 126 -30.87 -2.58 -85.06
N PRO A 127 -30.91 -3.35 -86.16
CA PRO A 127 -31.90 -4.41 -86.35
C PRO A 127 -31.58 -5.68 -85.55
N ALA A 128 -32.66 -6.35 -85.15
CA ALA A 128 -32.67 -7.60 -84.42
C ALA A 128 -32.04 -8.75 -85.21
N THR A 129 -30.93 -9.29 -84.69
CA THR A 129 -30.47 -10.64 -85.01
C THR A 129 -29.86 -11.31 -83.75
N GLY A 130 -30.53 -12.36 -83.26
CA GLY A 130 -29.88 -13.49 -82.60
C GLY A 130 -29.87 -13.56 -81.06
N GLY A 131 -30.89 -14.24 -80.50
CA GLY A 131 -30.74 -15.19 -79.38
C GLY A 131 -30.97 -14.69 -77.94
N PRO A 132 -31.65 -15.48 -77.08
CA PRO A 132 -31.83 -15.15 -75.66
C PRO A 132 -30.47 -15.22 -74.94
N ARG A 133 -30.00 -14.06 -74.46
CA ARG A 133 -28.76 -13.95 -73.69
C ARG A 133 -28.99 -14.59 -72.31
N LYS A 134 -28.57 -15.85 -72.16
CA LYS A 134 -28.52 -16.52 -70.85
C LYS A 134 -27.62 -15.72 -69.90
N PRO A 135 -28.05 -15.46 -68.65
CA PRO A 135 -27.20 -14.80 -67.67
C PRO A 135 -25.94 -15.65 -67.45
N VAL A 136 -24.77 -15.02 -67.62
CA VAL A 136 -23.49 -15.65 -67.31
C VAL A 136 -23.47 -15.84 -65.79
N PRO A 137 -23.33 -17.06 -65.27
CA PRO A 137 -23.17 -17.27 -63.84
C PRO A 137 -21.87 -16.58 -63.44
N VAL A 138 -21.96 -15.59 -62.56
CA VAL A 138 -20.79 -15.16 -61.80
C VAL A 138 -20.51 -16.31 -60.83
N GLU A 139 -19.70 -17.26 -61.28
CA GLU A 139 -19.05 -18.21 -60.39
C GLU A 139 -18.07 -17.37 -59.56
N VAL A 140 -18.48 -17.07 -58.33
CA VAL A 140 -17.57 -16.58 -57.31
C VAL A 140 -16.56 -17.70 -57.14
N VAL A 141 -15.43 -17.59 -57.83
CA VAL A 141 -14.23 -18.36 -57.50
C VAL A 141 -13.89 -17.95 -56.08
N GLN A 142 -14.44 -18.68 -55.11
CA GLN A 142 -13.82 -18.75 -53.80
C GLN A 142 -12.42 -19.23 -54.10
N GLU A 143 -11.43 -18.32 -54.08
CA GLU A 143 -10.03 -18.71 -54.09
C GLU A 143 -9.93 -19.81 -53.04
N SER A 144 -9.69 -21.04 -53.49
CA SER A 144 -9.62 -22.20 -52.62
C SER A 144 -8.57 -21.85 -51.59
N THR A 145 -9.03 -21.54 -50.37
CA THR A 145 -8.14 -21.08 -49.32
C THR A 145 -7.26 -22.28 -49.03
N SER A 146 -6.05 -22.28 -49.58
CA SER A 146 -5.15 -23.43 -49.51
C SER A 146 -5.06 -23.85 -48.05
N PRO A 147 -5.22 -25.14 -47.70
CA PRO A 147 -5.05 -25.62 -46.33
C PRO A 147 -3.75 -25.10 -45.69
N PHE A 148 -2.74 -24.83 -46.53
CA PHE A 148 -1.48 -24.20 -46.14
C PHE A 148 -1.60 -22.72 -45.73
N THR A 149 -2.45 -21.93 -46.40
CA THR A 149 -2.72 -20.53 -46.04
C THR A 149 -3.52 -20.43 -44.74
N ILE A 150 -4.53 -21.29 -44.53
CA ILE A 150 -5.26 -21.38 -43.26
C ILE A 150 -4.32 -21.82 -42.14
N ALA A 151 -3.51 -22.85 -42.38
CA ALA A 151 -2.51 -23.30 -41.41
C ALA A 151 -1.53 -22.18 -41.06
N LYS A 152 -1.03 -21.41 -42.03
CA LYS A 152 -0.09 -20.31 -41.76
C LYS A 152 -0.74 -19.16 -40.97
N THR A 153 -1.97 -18.78 -41.30
CA THR A 153 -2.70 -17.70 -40.62
C THR A 153 -3.07 -18.06 -39.18
N VAL A 154 -3.36 -19.35 -38.91
CA VAL A 154 -3.69 -19.84 -37.56
C VAL A 154 -2.44 -20.19 -36.74
N LEU A 155 -1.41 -20.77 -37.36
CA LEU A 155 -0.23 -21.28 -36.68
C LEU A 155 0.81 -20.18 -36.38
N ALA A 156 0.94 -19.16 -37.24
CA ALA A 156 1.93 -18.11 -37.06
C ALA A 156 1.72 -17.26 -35.77
N PRO A 157 0.50 -16.85 -35.39
CA PRO A 157 0.28 -16.11 -34.14
C PRO A 157 0.49 -16.96 -32.87
N ILE A 158 0.40 -18.29 -32.98
CA ILE A 158 0.53 -19.23 -31.85
C ILE A 158 1.98 -19.59 -31.60
N LEU A 159 2.82 -19.61 -32.64
CA LEU A 159 4.20 -20.08 -32.57
C LEU A 159 5.08 -19.24 -31.64
N GLY A 160 4.93 -17.91 -31.67
CA GLY A 160 5.72 -17.00 -30.82
C GLY A 160 5.47 -17.18 -29.32
N PRO A 161 4.21 -17.11 -28.83
CA PRO A 161 3.88 -17.39 -27.44
C PRO A 161 4.25 -18.82 -27.01
N LEU A 162 4.16 -19.80 -27.92
CA LEU A 162 4.51 -21.18 -27.63
C LEU A 162 6.01 -21.34 -27.32
N GLU A 163 6.88 -20.71 -28.12
CA GLU A 163 8.33 -20.70 -27.88
C GLU A 163 8.65 -20.16 -26.49
N THR A 164 8.10 -18.99 -26.16
CA THR A 164 8.29 -18.35 -24.84
C THR A 164 7.77 -19.26 -23.73
N THR A 165 6.60 -19.89 -23.92
CA THR A 165 6.00 -20.80 -22.93
C THR A 165 6.89 -22.02 -22.69
N VAL A 166 7.45 -22.63 -23.73
CA VAL A 166 8.37 -23.76 -23.60
C VAL A 166 9.62 -23.36 -22.83
N ILE A 167 10.22 -22.21 -23.15
CA ILE A 167 11.38 -21.68 -22.42
C ILE A 167 11.04 -21.44 -20.95
N VAL A 168 9.93 -20.75 -20.67
CA VAL A 168 9.45 -20.47 -19.31
C VAL A 168 9.26 -21.76 -18.52
N LEU A 169 8.66 -22.79 -19.12
CA LEU A 169 8.43 -24.08 -18.47
C LEU A 169 9.73 -24.81 -18.17
N ILE A 170 10.65 -24.86 -19.13
CA ILE A 170 11.97 -25.48 -18.93
C ILE A 170 12.70 -24.77 -17.78
N VAL A 171 12.79 -23.44 -17.83
CA VAL A 171 13.46 -22.66 -16.78
C VAL A 171 12.74 -22.84 -15.44
N ALA A 172 11.40 -22.88 -15.42
CA ALA A 172 10.63 -23.07 -14.18
C ALA A 172 10.88 -24.46 -13.56
N ILE A 173 10.99 -25.52 -14.39
CA ILE A 173 11.37 -26.85 -13.93
C ILE A 173 12.75 -26.80 -13.27
N PHE A 174 13.75 -26.20 -13.93
CA PHE A 174 15.09 -26.06 -13.36
C PHE A 174 15.10 -25.27 -12.06
N VAL A 175 14.38 -24.14 -12.01
CA VAL A 175 14.25 -23.30 -10.81
C VAL A 175 13.59 -24.08 -9.67
N LEU A 176 12.54 -24.85 -9.92
CA LEU A 176 11.87 -25.67 -8.90
C LEU A 176 12.76 -26.83 -8.41
N MET A 177 13.46 -27.50 -9.34
CA MET A 177 14.36 -28.61 -9.04
C MET A 177 15.57 -28.14 -8.22
N GLN A 178 16.18 -27.02 -8.59
CA GLN A 178 17.40 -26.47 -7.95
C GLN A 178 17.11 -25.31 -7.00
N LYS A 179 15.89 -25.16 -6.49
CA LYS A 179 15.53 -23.97 -5.68
C LYS A 179 16.43 -23.77 -4.44
N GLU A 180 16.92 -24.85 -3.82
CA GLU A 180 17.89 -24.76 -2.71
C GLU A 180 19.27 -24.27 -3.20
N ASP A 181 19.84 -24.92 -4.22
CA ASP A 181 21.13 -24.52 -4.79
C ASP A 181 21.12 -23.10 -5.34
N LEU A 182 20.03 -22.69 -6.02
CA LEU A 182 19.88 -21.34 -6.54
C LEU A 182 19.83 -20.34 -5.39
N ARG A 183 19.03 -20.61 -4.35
CA ARG A 183 18.97 -19.77 -3.15
C ARG A 183 20.35 -19.61 -2.53
N ASP A 184 21.10 -20.70 -2.34
CA ASP A 184 22.42 -20.67 -1.72
C ASP A 184 23.44 -19.89 -2.57
N ARG A 185 23.38 -20.05 -3.90
CA ARG A 185 24.20 -19.25 -4.84
C ARG A 185 23.85 -17.76 -4.77
N PHE A 186 22.57 -17.42 -4.74
CA PHE A 186 22.12 -16.03 -4.58
C PHE A 186 22.62 -15.44 -3.25
N ILE A 187 22.46 -16.17 -2.15
CA ILE A 187 22.95 -15.75 -0.84
C ILE A 187 24.47 -15.55 -0.87
N ARG A 188 25.23 -16.42 -1.55
CA ARG A 188 26.68 -16.26 -1.68
C ARG A 188 27.09 -15.02 -2.49
N VAL A 189 26.31 -14.64 -3.51
CA VAL A 189 26.59 -13.45 -4.34
C VAL A 189 26.29 -12.16 -3.59
N PHE A 190 25.19 -12.12 -2.83
CA PHE A 190 24.68 -10.90 -2.19
C PHE A 190 25.01 -10.78 -0.68
N GLY A 191 25.37 -11.87 -0.01
CA GLY A 191 25.48 -11.97 1.45
C GLY A 191 26.91 -12.03 1.99
N SER A 192 27.89 -11.42 1.31
CA SER A 192 29.32 -11.48 1.70
C SER A 192 29.62 -10.87 3.07
N SER A 193 28.73 -10.04 3.63
CA SER A 193 28.87 -9.39 4.93
C SER A 193 27.84 -9.80 5.98
N ASP A 194 26.65 -10.28 5.59
CA ASP A 194 25.57 -10.69 6.51
C ASP A 194 24.67 -11.76 5.88
N LEU A 195 25.05 -13.03 6.10
CA LEU A 195 24.34 -14.19 5.60
C LEU A 195 22.92 -14.29 6.16
N HIS A 196 22.74 -13.93 7.43
CA HIS A 196 21.46 -14.07 8.14
C HIS A 196 20.42 -13.08 7.60
N ARG A 197 20.80 -11.81 7.40
CA ARG A 197 19.90 -10.81 6.79
C ARG A 197 19.53 -11.17 5.36
N THR A 198 20.50 -11.61 4.55
CA THR A 198 20.26 -11.99 3.15
C THR A 198 19.35 -13.20 3.04
N THR A 199 19.54 -14.19 3.92
CA THR A 199 18.71 -15.39 4.00
C THR A 199 17.27 -15.05 4.40
N ARG A 200 17.09 -14.18 5.40
CA ARG A 200 15.76 -13.68 5.81
C ARG A 200 15.08 -12.88 4.70
N ALA A 201 15.83 -12.05 3.97
CA ALA A 201 15.30 -11.29 2.84
C ALA A 201 14.70 -12.20 1.76
N MET A 202 15.42 -13.27 1.40
CA MET A 202 14.98 -14.22 0.39
C MET A 202 13.77 -15.05 0.83
N ASP A 203 13.75 -15.49 2.08
CA ASP A 203 12.60 -16.23 2.64
C ASP A 203 11.36 -15.33 2.74
N ASP A 204 11.50 -14.11 3.24
CA ASP A 204 10.40 -13.14 3.35
C ASP A 204 9.87 -12.77 1.97
N ALA A 205 10.76 -12.53 0.99
CA ALA A 205 10.36 -12.24 -0.39
C ALA A 205 9.60 -13.42 -1.01
N GLY A 206 10.14 -14.64 -0.87
CA GLY A 206 9.51 -15.84 -1.41
C GLY A 206 8.15 -16.15 -0.78
N GLN A 207 8.01 -16.00 0.53
CA GLN A 207 6.75 -16.22 1.24
C GLN A 207 5.70 -15.17 0.87
N ARG A 208 6.06 -13.89 0.86
CA ARG A 208 5.15 -12.80 0.47
C ARG A 208 4.67 -12.97 -0.97
N LEU A 209 5.58 -13.27 -1.87
CA LEU A 209 5.28 -13.43 -3.28
C LEU A 209 4.40 -14.67 -3.56
N SER A 210 4.70 -15.80 -2.91
CA SER A 210 3.87 -17.01 -3.03
C SER A 210 2.48 -16.79 -2.45
N LYS A 211 2.37 -16.13 -1.28
CA LYS A 211 1.07 -15.77 -0.68
C LYS A 211 0.28 -14.82 -1.59
N TYR A 212 0.94 -13.81 -2.17
CA TYR A 212 0.33 -12.87 -3.12
C TYR A 212 -0.25 -13.62 -4.33
N PHE A 213 0.55 -14.41 -5.04
CA PHE A 213 0.07 -15.12 -6.22
C PHE A 213 -1.01 -16.14 -5.92
N LEU A 214 -0.91 -16.87 -4.80
CA LEU A 214 -1.93 -17.84 -4.42
C LEU A 214 -3.26 -17.14 -4.10
N SER A 215 -3.20 -16.02 -3.39
CA SER A 215 -4.37 -15.21 -3.08
C SER A 215 -4.96 -14.60 -4.36
N GLN A 216 -4.13 -14.08 -5.26
CA GLN A 216 -4.56 -13.57 -6.56
C GLN A 216 -5.23 -14.65 -7.42
N LEU A 217 -4.65 -15.85 -7.47
CA LEU A 217 -5.23 -16.99 -8.18
C LEU A 217 -6.60 -17.36 -7.59
N ALA A 218 -6.72 -17.41 -6.26
CA ALA A 218 -7.97 -17.72 -5.58
C ALA A 218 -9.05 -16.66 -5.85
N VAL A 219 -8.72 -15.37 -5.69
CA VAL A 219 -9.62 -14.24 -5.97
C VAL A 219 -10.05 -14.24 -7.43
N ASN A 220 -9.11 -14.35 -8.36
CA ASN A 220 -9.41 -14.33 -9.80
C ASN A 220 -10.24 -15.54 -10.23
N THR A 221 -10.00 -16.72 -9.66
CA THR A 221 -10.81 -17.92 -9.91
C THR A 221 -12.22 -17.74 -9.37
N CYS A 222 -12.37 -17.24 -8.15
CA CYS A 222 -13.69 -16.97 -7.55
C CYS A 222 -14.46 -15.92 -8.37
N PHE A 223 -13.79 -14.83 -8.76
CA PHE A 223 -14.35 -13.81 -9.65
C PHE A 223 -14.84 -14.42 -10.97
N GLY A 224 -13.99 -15.23 -11.62
CA GLY A 224 -14.36 -15.91 -12.86
C GLY A 224 -15.56 -16.85 -12.72
N VAL A 225 -15.65 -17.59 -11.61
CA VAL A 225 -16.81 -18.44 -11.29
C VAL A 225 -18.07 -17.60 -11.06
N VAL A 226 -18.00 -16.53 -10.28
CA VAL A 226 -19.14 -15.63 -10.02
C VAL A 226 -19.64 -14.99 -11.31
N ILE A 227 -18.73 -14.48 -12.14
CA ILE A 227 -19.07 -13.91 -13.45
C ILE A 227 -19.66 -14.99 -14.35
N GLY A 228 -19.06 -16.18 -14.44
CA GLY A 228 -19.57 -17.29 -15.25
C GLY A 228 -20.99 -17.72 -14.85
N LEU A 229 -21.25 -17.84 -13.55
CA LEU A 229 -22.58 -18.15 -13.01
C LEU A 229 -23.58 -17.01 -13.24
N GLY A 230 -23.15 -15.76 -13.09
CA GLY A 230 -23.99 -14.59 -13.36
C GLY A 230 -24.38 -14.49 -14.83
N LEU A 231 -23.42 -14.67 -15.75
CA LEU A 231 -23.67 -14.72 -17.19
C LEU A 231 -24.56 -15.90 -17.58
N TRP A 232 -24.40 -17.05 -16.92
CA TRP A 232 -25.27 -18.20 -17.11
C TRP A 232 -26.70 -17.90 -16.66
N ALA A 233 -26.89 -17.24 -15.52
CA ALA A 233 -28.20 -16.83 -15.02
C ALA A 233 -28.91 -15.79 -15.93
N ILE A 234 -28.14 -14.89 -16.56
CA ILE A 234 -28.62 -13.94 -17.58
C ILE A 234 -28.95 -14.65 -18.91
N GLY A 235 -28.41 -15.85 -19.14
CA GLY A 235 -28.62 -16.63 -20.36
C GLY A 235 -27.63 -16.33 -21.49
N VAL A 236 -26.47 -15.72 -21.19
CA VAL A 236 -25.44 -15.40 -22.19
C VAL A 236 -24.82 -16.71 -22.73
N PRO A 237 -24.73 -16.89 -24.06
CA PRO A 237 -24.08 -18.05 -24.65
C PRO A 237 -22.61 -18.15 -24.23
N SER A 238 -22.13 -19.38 -24.05
CA SER A 238 -20.72 -19.63 -23.67
C SER A 238 -20.29 -18.93 -22.37
N SER A 239 -21.21 -18.81 -21.40
CA SER A 239 -20.97 -18.15 -20.11
C SER A 239 -19.76 -18.69 -19.35
N ALA A 240 -19.51 -20.01 -19.42
CA ALA A 240 -18.35 -20.64 -18.81
C ALA A 240 -17.02 -20.15 -19.41
N MET A 241 -16.93 -20.01 -20.74
CA MET A 241 -15.75 -19.43 -21.39
C MET A 241 -15.54 -17.99 -20.93
N TRP A 242 -16.58 -17.18 -20.88
CA TRP A 242 -16.48 -15.78 -20.48
C TRP A 242 -16.11 -15.61 -19.02
N GLY A 243 -16.65 -16.45 -18.11
CA GLY A 243 -16.22 -16.48 -16.71
C GLY A 243 -14.75 -16.87 -16.56
N LEU A 244 -14.30 -17.90 -17.31
CA LEU A 244 -12.90 -18.31 -17.34
C LEU A 244 -11.98 -17.21 -17.88
N MET A 245 -12.38 -16.55 -18.96
CA MET A 245 -11.66 -15.40 -19.52
C MET A 245 -11.64 -14.23 -18.55
N ALA A 246 -12.73 -13.97 -17.83
CA ALA A 246 -12.77 -12.92 -16.80
C ALA A 246 -11.77 -13.20 -15.67
N GLY A 247 -11.68 -14.43 -15.19
CA GLY A 247 -10.66 -14.82 -14.20
C GLY A 247 -9.23 -14.68 -14.74
N LEU A 248 -8.99 -15.09 -16.00
CA LEU A 248 -7.66 -15.02 -16.62
C LEU A 248 -7.22 -13.58 -16.93
N LEU A 249 -8.11 -12.77 -17.51
CA LEU A 249 -7.83 -11.38 -17.85
C LEU A 249 -7.63 -10.52 -16.59
N ARG A 250 -8.25 -10.87 -15.46
CA ARG A 250 -8.07 -10.18 -14.17
C ARG A 250 -6.65 -10.26 -13.61
N PHE A 251 -5.77 -11.11 -14.15
CA PHE A 251 -4.33 -11.02 -13.84
C PHE A 251 -3.68 -9.75 -14.37
N VAL A 252 -4.29 -9.07 -15.35
CA VAL A 252 -3.82 -7.77 -15.86
C VAL A 252 -4.37 -6.66 -14.95
N PRO A 253 -3.50 -5.94 -14.20
CA PRO A 253 -3.93 -4.87 -13.30
C PRO A 253 -4.72 -3.77 -14.01
N TYR A 254 -5.72 -3.21 -13.31
CA TYR A 254 -6.57 -2.06 -13.70
C TYR A 254 -7.47 -2.23 -14.94
N ILE A 255 -7.06 -3.04 -15.92
CA ILE A 255 -7.71 -3.12 -17.23
C ILE A 255 -8.38 -4.48 -17.44
N GLY A 256 -7.91 -5.52 -16.75
CA GLY A 256 -8.31 -6.91 -16.98
C GLY A 256 -9.82 -7.16 -16.92
N SER A 257 -10.47 -6.68 -15.87
CA SER A 257 -11.92 -6.83 -15.67
C SER A 257 -12.74 -6.06 -16.69
N PHE A 258 -12.34 -4.83 -17.02
CA PHE A 258 -12.98 -4.03 -18.08
C PHE A 258 -12.87 -4.73 -19.44
N LEU A 259 -11.69 -5.21 -19.80
CA LEU A 259 -11.47 -5.93 -21.06
C LEU A 259 -12.29 -7.23 -21.11
N ALA A 260 -12.39 -7.93 -19.98
CA ALA A 260 -13.22 -9.12 -19.86
C ALA A 260 -14.73 -8.85 -20.00
N ALA A 261 -15.20 -7.65 -19.65
CA ALA A 261 -16.61 -7.27 -19.76
C ALA A 261 -17.03 -6.92 -21.20
N VAL A 262 -16.11 -6.38 -22.01
CA VAL A 262 -16.40 -5.88 -23.37
C VAL A 262 -16.99 -6.96 -24.26
N ALA A 263 -16.33 -8.11 -24.34
CA ALA A 263 -16.72 -9.15 -25.30
C ALA A 263 -18.05 -9.86 -24.93
N PRO A 264 -18.31 -10.25 -23.66
CA PRO A 264 -19.63 -10.73 -23.23
C PRO A 264 -20.74 -9.69 -23.43
N ALA A 265 -20.48 -8.41 -23.15
CA ALA A 265 -21.48 -7.35 -23.34
C ALA A 265 -21.81 -7.14 -24.83
N ALA A 266 -20.79 -7.17 -25.70
CA ALA A 266 -20.97 -7.12 -27.14
C ALA A 266 -21.76 -8.34 -27.67
N LEU A 267 -21.45 -9.53 -27.16
CA LEU A 267 -22.20 -10.74 -27.50
C LEU A 267 -23.66 -10.65 -27.04
N ALA A 268 -23.91 -10.21 -25.80
CA ALA A 268 -25.27 -10.00 -25.29
C ALA A 268 -26.05 -9.00 -26.16
N ALA A 269 -25.39 -7.94 -26.63
CA ALA A 269 -26.00 -6.98 -27.56
C ALA A 269 -26.32 -7.58 -28.93
N ALA A 270 -25.61 -8.62 -29.36
CA ALA A 270 -25.84 -9.30 -30.63
C ALA A 270 -26.86 -10.45 -30.53
N VAL A 271 -27.04 -11.03 -29.34
CA VAL A 271 -27.95 -12.15 -29.09
C VAL A 271 -29.37 -11.66 -28.78
N ASP A 272 -29.52 -10.70 -27.87
CA ASP A 272 -30.82 -10.15 -27.48
C ASP A 272 -31.29 -9.08 -28.48
N PRO A 273 -32.51 -9.17 -29.05
CA PRO A 273 -33.09 -8.09 -29.83
C PRO A 273 -33.22 -6.78 -29.04
N GLY A 274 -33.40 -6.86 -27.71
CA GLY A 274 -33.44 -5.72 -26.79
C GLY A 274 -32.07 -5.29 -26.26
N TRP A 275 -32.05 -4.30 -25.36
CA TRP A 275 -30.82 -3.89 -24.65
C TRP A 275 -30.72 -4.47 -23.24
N THR A 276 -31.75 -5.21 -22.79
CA THR A 276 -31.89 -5.67 -21.41
C THR A 276 -30.72 -6.59 -21.04
N MET A 277 -30.43 -7.58 -21.88
CA MET A 277 -29.34 -8.53 -21.62
C MET A 277 -27.97 -7.82 -21.53
N THR A 278 -27.71 -6.84 -22.41
CA THR A 278 -26.46 -6.06 -22.38
C THR A 278 -26.35 -5.24 -21.10
N ILE A 279 -27.44 -4.60 -20.67
CA ILE A 279 -27.48 -3.80 -19.44
C ILE A 279 -27.26 -4.70 -18.22
N GLU A 280 -27.87 -5.88 -18.17
CA GLU A 280 -27.68 -6.85 -17.10
C GLU A 280 -26.23 -7.35 -17.03
N VAL A 281 -25.60 -7.64 -18.18
CA VAL A 281 -24.18 -8.02 -18.24
C VAL A 281 -23.29 -6.89 -17.74
N ILE A 282 -23.52 -5.65 -18.19
CA ILE A 282 -22.75 -4.48 -17.71
C ILE A 282 -22.96 -4.31 -16.20
N ALA A 283 -24.20 -4.39 -15.71
CA ALA A 283 -24.52 -4.28 -14.30
C ALA A 283 -23.83 -5.36 -13.46
N LEU A 284 -23.77 -6.61 -13.95
CA LEU A 284 -23.06 -7.70 -13.29
C LEU A 284 -21.59 -7.35 -13.06
N PHE A 285 -20.86 -6.91 -14.09
CA PHE A 285 -19.46 -6.52 -13.93
C PHE A 285 -19.29 -5.27 -13.04
N VAL A 286 -20.15 -4.26 -13.22
CA VAL A 286 -20.11 -3.01 -12.43
C VAL A 286 -20.41 -3.24 -10.95
N ILE A 287 -21.17 -4.28 -10.59
CA ILE A 287 -21.47 -4.64 -9.19
C ILE A 287 -20.40 -5.57 -8.62
N VAL A 288 -20.00 -6.61 -9.35
CA VAL A 288 -19.06 -7.62 -8.84
C VAL A 288 -17.64 -7.05 -8.72
N GLU A 289 -17.23 -6.17 -9.63
CA GLU A 289 -15.88 -5.58 -9.64
C GLU A 289 -15.58 -4.77 -8.36
N PRO A 290 -16.39 -3.78 -7.95
CA PRO A 290 -16.13 -3.01 -6.74
C PRO A 290 -16.29 -3.85 -5.47
N ILE A 291 -17.24 -4.79 -5.42
CA ILE A 291 -17.37 -5.70 -4.27
C ILE A 291 -16.08 -6.51 -4.11
N THR A 292 -15.53 -7.02 -5.21
CA THR A 292 -14.27 -7.77 -5.18
C THR A 292 -13.13 -6.87 -4.73
N GLY A 293 -12.95 -5.70 -5.36
CA GLY A 293 -11.83 -4.80 -5.08
C GLY A 293 -11.87 -4.11 -3.70
N TYR A 294 -13.05 -3.76 -3.19
CA TYR A 294 -13.18 -3.00 -1.93
C TYR A 294 -13.58 -3.85 -0.72
N VAL A 295 -14.06 -5.08 -0.92
CA VAL A 295 -14.48 -5.96 0.18
C VAL A 295 -13.64 -7.22 0.21
N VAL A 296 -13.63 -7.99 -0.88
CA VAL A 296 -12.98 -9.31 -0.91
C VAL A 296 -11.46 -9.20 -0.80
N GLU A 297 -10.86 -8.30 -1.58
CA GLU A 297 -9.41 -8.10 -1.61
C GLU A 297 -8.85 -7.61 -0.25
N PRO A 298 -9.39 -6.58 0.42
CA PRO A 298 -8.92 -6.18 1.74
C PRO A 298 -9.03 -7.29 2.81
N LEU A 299 -10.11 -8.08 2.77
CA LEU A 299 -10.31 -9.20 3.71
C LEU A 299 -9.29 -10.32 3.50
N LEU A 300 -8.87 -10.60 2.26
CA LEU A 300 -7.91 -11.66 1.94
C LEU A 300 -6.45 -11.22 2.06
N TYR A 301 -6.13 -9.99 1.66
CA TYR A 301 -4.76 -9.49 1.67
C TYR A 301 -4.34 -8.90 3.02
N GLY A 302 -5.29 -8.48 3.88
CA GLY A 302 -5.00 -7.81 5.16
C GLY A 302 -4.42 -6.41 4.97
N HIS A 303 -3.81 -5.83 6.01
CA HIS A 303 -3.06 -4.57 5.91
C HIS A 303 -1.93 -4.71 4.88
N SER A 304 -2.20 -4.22 3.66
CA SER A 304 -1.34 -4.00 2.49
C SER A 304 -0.33 -5.10 2.11
N THR A 305 -0.14 -5.27 0.80
CA THR A 305 0.89 -6.17 0.21
C THR A 305 2.33 -5.78 0.56
N GLY A 306 2.57 -4.80 1.43
CA GLY A 306 3.88 -4.23 1.71
C GLY A 306 4.23 -3.02 0.83
N LEU A 307 3.33 -2.61 -0.07
CA LEU A 307 3.55 -1.56 -1.07
C LEU A 307 2.61 -0.39 -0.85
N SER A 308 3.13 0.83 -0.95
CA SER A 308 2.30 2.04 -0.99
C SER A 308 1.45 2.07 -2.28
N PRO A 309 0.20 2.59 -2.24
CA PRO A 309 -0.65 2.71 -3.43
C PRO A 309 0.02 3.48 -4.58
N VAL A 310 0.79 4.52 -4.25
CA VAL A 310 1.54 5.32 -5.23
C VAL A 310 2.58 4.46 -5.93
N SER A 311 3.26 3.58 -5.19
CA SER A 311 4.25 2.66 -5.71
C SER A 311 3.67 1.71 -6.74
N VAL A 312 2.46 1.20 -6.51
CA VAL A 312 1.80 0.29 -7.47
C VAL A 312 1.56 1.00 -8.81
N ILE A 313 1.13 2.26 -8.78
CA ILE A 313 0.89 3.06 -10.00
C ILE A 313 2.21 3.37 -10.71
N VAL A 314 3.20 3.88 -9.98
CA VAL A 314 4.52 4.23 -10.55
C VAL A 314 5.19 3.00 -11.14
N SER A 315 5.13 1.88 -10.44
CA SER A 315 5.64 0.61 -10.94
C SER A 315 4.87 0.13 -12.16
N ALA A 316 3.54 0.25 -12.21
CA ALA A 316 2.77 -0.15 -13.38
C ALA A 316 3.25 0.61 -14.62
N ILE A 317 3.43 1.93 -14.50
CA ILE A 317 3.95 2.78 -15.57
C ILE A 317 5.37 2.36 -15.97
N PHE A 318 6.27 2.24 -14.98
CA PHE A 318 7.68 1.91 -15.21
C PHE A 318 7.87 0.55 -15.90
N TRP A 319 7.24 -0.51 -15.37
CA TRP A 319 7.39 -1.85 -15.92
C TRP A 319 6.67 -2.01 -17.26
N THR A 320 5.55 -1.32 -17.49
CA THR A 320 4.90 -1.29 -18.80
C THR A 320 5.79 -0.62 -19.85
N TRP A 321 6.46 0.47 -19.49
CA TRP A 321 7.42 1.11 -20.38
C TRP A 321 8.63 0.21 -20.66
N LEU A 322 9.08 -0.56 -19.68
CA LEU A 322 10.28 -1.40 -19.80
C LEU A 322 10.05 -2.67 -20.63
N TRP A 323 8.98 -3.42 -20.33
CA TRP A 323 8.72 -4.76 -20.90
C TRP A 323 7.30 -4.89 -21.50
N GLY A 324 6.61 -3.79 -21.77
CA GLY A 324 5.29 -3.78 -22.40
C GLY A 324 4.20 -4.45 -21.54
N PRO A 325 3.22 -5.14 -22.17
CA PRO A 325 2.13 -5.81 -21.45
C PRO A 325 2.60 -6.85 -20.42
N ILE A 326 3.72 -7.53 -20.71
CA ILE A 326 4.27 -8.53 -19.77
C ILE A 326 4.81 -7.81 -18.53
N GLY A 327 5.50 -6.67 -18.71
CA GLY A 327 5.94 -5.83 -17.61
C GLY A 327 4.79 -5.34 -16.72
N LEU A 328 3.64 -4.98 -17.31
CA LEU A 328 2.45 -4.59 -16.55
C LEU A 328 1.96 -5.73 -15.62
N ILE A 329 1.84 -6.94 -16.15
CA ILE A 329 1.42 -8.13 -15.38
C ILE A 329 2.41 -8.41 -14.23
N MET A 330 3.70 -8.22 -14.49
CA MET A 330 4.78 -8.50 -13.54
C MET A 330 5.12 -7.33 -12.62
N SER A 331 4.46 -6.19 -12.78
CA SER A 331 4.82 -4.95 -12.12
C SER A 331 4.77 -5.05 -10.60
N THR A 332 3.62 -5.46 -10.06
CA THR A 332 3.41 -5.64 -8.62
C THR A 332 4.38 -6.65 -8.01
N PRO A 333 4.51 -7.89 -8.53
CA PRO A 333 5.40 -8.88 -7.92
C PRO A 333 6.89 -8.50 -7.99
N LEU A 334 7.34 -7.88 -9.09
CA LEU A 334 8.72 -7.40 -9.19
C LEU A 334 9.02 -6.27 -8.22
N THR A 335 8.09 -5.33 -8.10
CA THR A 335 8.19 -4.22 -7.15
C THR A 335 8.22 -4.72 -5.71
N LEU A 336 7.38 -5.71 -5.39
CA LEU A 336 7.39 -6.35 -4.09
C LEU A 336 8.75 -6.98 -3.77
N CYS A 337 9.37 -7.67 -4.71
CA CYS A 337 10.72 -8.21 -4.54
C CYS A 337 11.75 -7.10 -4.24
N LEU A 338 11.69 -5.96 -4.94
CA LEU A 338 12.59 -4.83 -4.71
C LEU A 338 12.41 -4.24 -3.31
N VAL A 339 11.16 -4.04 -2.88
CA VAL A 339 10.83 -3.51 -1.55
C VAL A 339 11.27 -4.45 -0.43
N VAL A 340 11.01 -5.75 -0.57
CA VAL A 340 11.41 -6.74 0.44
C VAL A 340 12.93 -6.87 0.54
N MET A 341 13.64 -6.76 -0.58
CA MET A 341 15.11 -6.66 -0.56
C MET A 341 15.57 -5.38 0.16
N GLY A 342 14.91 -4.24 -0.07
CA GLY A 342 15.21 -2.98 0.62
C GLY A 342 15.07 -3.07 2.14
N ARG A 343 14.09 -3.84 2.65
CA ARG A 343 13.88 -4.06 4.10
C ARG A 343 15.05 -4.73 4.81
N HIS A 344 15.86 -5.51 4.10
CA HIS A 344 16.87 -6.37 4.69
C HIS A 344 18.29 -6.03 4.24
N VAL A 345 18.43 -5.36 3.10
CA VAL A 345 19.71 -4.99 2.49
C VAL A 345 19.87 -3.47 2.56
N LYS A 346 20.80 -3.00 3.40
CA LYS A 346 21.01 -1.57 3.67
C LYS A 346 21.26 -0.73 2.41
N SER A 347 21.96 -1.26 1.40
CA SER A 347 22.20 -0.55 0.15
C SER A 347 20.94 -0.37 -0.72
N LEU A 348 19.89 -1.14 -0.46
CA LEU A 348 18.61 -1.12 -1.18
C LEU A 348 17.48 -0.52 -0.33
N GLU A 349 17.77 -0.02 0.87
CA GLU A 349 16.79 0.53 1.82
C GLU A 349 15.91 1.62 1.21
N PHE A 350 16.45 2.39 0.26
CA PHE A 350 15.70 3.39 -0.49
C PHE A 350 14.47 2.83 -1.22
N PHE A 351 14.48 1.55 -1.63
CA PHE A 351 13.30 0.92 -2.22
C PHE A 351 12.19 0.71 -1.19
N ASP A 352 12.50 0.34 0.06
CA ASP A 352 11.47 0.24 1.12
C ASP A 352 10.94 1.61 1.49
N VAL A 353 11.80 2.63 1.57
CA VAL A 353 11.38 3.99 1.90
C VAL A 353 10.52 4.62 0.80
N LEU A 354 10.92 4.46 -0.47
CA LEU A 354 10.19 5.08 -1.59
C LEU A 354 8.95 4.29 -2.01
N LEU A 355 9.02 2.96 -1.99
CA LEU A 355 8.00 2.10 -2.57
C LEU A 355 7.21 1.29 -1.53
N GLY A 356 7.70 1.20 -0.30
CA GLY A 356 7.05 0.46 0.79
C GLY A 356 5.81 1.17 1.35
N ASP A 357 5.10 0.45 2.22
CA ASP A 357 3.92 0.91 2.95
C ASP A 357 4.22 1.40 4.37
N ARG A 358 5.49 1.34 4.80
CA ARG A 358 5.92 1.84 6.10
C ARG A 358 5.97 3.36 6.09
N PRO A 359 5.61 4.04 7.20
CA PRO A 359 5.79 5.48 7.31
C PRO A 359 7.26 5.82 7.08
N ALA A 360 7.53 6.79 6.21
CA ALA A 360 8.89 7.16 5.79
C ALA A 360 9.73 7.74 6.93
N LEU A 361 9.08 8.29 7.94
CA LEU A 361 9.69 8.80 9.17
C LEU A 361 9.14 7.99 10.36
N THR A 362 10.01 7.71 11.32
CA THR A 362 9.59 7.16 12.61
C THR A 362 8.65 8.14 13.34
N PRO A 363 7.87 7.67 14.34
CA PRO A 363 7.04 8.58 15.14
C PRO A 363 7.83 9.73 15.76
N VAL A 364 9.06 9.45 16.22
CA VAL A 364 10.02 10.40 16.80
C VAL A 364 10.41 11.47 15.78
N GLU A 365 10.87 11.06 14.60
CA GLU A 365 11.29 11.97 13.53
C GLU A 365 10.13 12.80 12.99
N SER A 366 8.94 12.19 12.87
CA SER A 366 7.73 12.89 12.42
C SER A 366 7.31 13.96 13.43
N PHE A 367 7.35 13.64 14.72
CA PHE A 367 7.07 14.61 15.78
C PHE A 367 8.10 15.76 15.74
N TYR A 368 9.39 15.42 15.74
CA TYR A 368 10.47 16.40 15.66
C TYR A 368 10.33 17.33 14.45
N GLN A 369 10.10 16.77 13.26
CA GLN A 369 9.97 17.52 12.02
C GLN A 369 8.76 18.47 12.04
N ARG A 370 7.63 18.06 12.63
CA ARG A 370 6.43 18.91 12.74
C ARG A 370 6.60 20.06 13.71
N ILE A 371 7.24 19.81 14.85
CA ILE A 371 7.56 20.88 15.81
C ILE A 371 8.58 21.85 15.21
N LEU A 372 9.61 21.34 14.51
CA LEU A 372 10.58 22.16 13.77
C LEU A 372 9.91 23.01 12.68
N ALA A 373 8.92 22.45 11.98
CA ALA A 373 8.11 23.15 10.98
C ALA A 373 7.08 24.12 11.59
N ASN A 374 6.96 24.19 12.92
CA ASN A 374 5.94 24.97 13.65
C ASN A 374 4.52 24.61 13.18
N ASN A 375 4.22 23.32 13.16
CA ASN A 375 2.91 22.78 12.81
C ASN A 375 2.38 21.92 13.98
N PRO A 376 1.92 22.57 15.08
CA PRO A 376 1.45 21.86 16.27
C PRO A 376 0.18 21.04 15.99
N ASP A 377 -0.69 21.49 15.08
CA ASP A 377 -1.93 20.76 14.72
C ASP A 377 -1.63 19.38 14.14
N GLU A 378 -0.65 19.27 13.23
CA GLU A 378 -0.25 17.97 12.69
C GLU A 378 0.45 17.08 13.73
N ALA A 379 1.21 17.68 14.64
CA ALA A 379 1.84 16.94 15.73
C ALA A 379 0.79 16.39 16.70
N LEU A 380 -0.25 17.17 16.99
CA LEU A 380 -1.40 16.79 17.79
C LEU A 380 -2.21 15.66 17.12
N ALA A 381 -2.50 15.75 15.82
CA ALA A 381 -3.20 14.69 15.09
C ALA A 381 -2.43 13.36 15.09
N GLN A 382 -1.09 13.41 15.02
CA GLN A 382 -0.24 12.24 15.19
C GLN A 382 -0.33 11.68 16.61
N ALA A 383 -0.27 12.55 17.62
CA ALA A 383 -0.39 12.17 19.01
C ALA A 383 -1.71 11.46 19.28
N GLU A 384 -2.84 12.00 18.79
CA GLU A 384 -4.17 11.37 18.88
C GLU A 384 -4.18 9.95 18.29
N THR A 385 -3.55 9.76 17.13
CA THR A 385 -3.45 8.45 16.49
C THR A 385 -2.65 7.46 17.36
N LEU A 386 -1.52 7.90 17.93
CA LEU A 386 -0.63 7.04 18.73
C LEU A 386 -1.20 6.72 20.12
N LEU A 387 -1.98 7.63 20.70
CA LEU A 387 -2.65 7.45 21.99
C LEU A 387 -3.84 6.47 21.92
N GLY A 388 -4.26 6.06 20.72
CA GLY A 388 -5.24 4.98 20.56
C GLY A 388 -4.73 3.64 21.10
N ASP A 389 -3.44 3.37 20.96
CA ASP A 389 -2.80 2.09 21.30
C ASP A 389 -1.79 2.18 22.46
N ARG A 390 -1.52 3.39 22.98
CA ARG A 390 -0.47 3.66 23.98
C ARG A 390 -0.95 4.61 25.07
N SER A 391 -0.36 4.52 26.25
CA SER A 391 -0.57 5.51 27.32
C SER A 391 0.09 6.85 27.01
N LEU A 392 -0.36 7.93 27.68
CA LEU A 392 0.25 9.25 27.55
C LEU A 392 1.72 9.23 27.99
N THR A 393 2.03 8.51 29.06
CA THR A 393 3.39 8.31 29.56
C THR A 393 4.28 7.64 28.53
N GLU A 394 3.82 6.55 27.89
CA GLU A 394 4.55 5.85 26.83
C GLU A 394 4.76 6.71 25.58
N TYR A 395 3.78 7.55 25.23
CA TYR A 395 3.91 8.49 24.12
C TYR A 395 4.95 9.57 24.43
N TYR A 396 4.92 10.17 25.63
CA TYR A 396 5.89 11.19 25.99
C TYR A 396 7.31 10.62 26.08
N ASP A 397 7.52 9.50 26.77
CA ASP A 397 8.85 8.89 26.88
C ASP A 397 9.36 8.36 25.53
N GLY A 398 8.51 7.67 24.75
CA GLY A 398 8.94 6.97 23.55
C GLY A 398 8.95 7.80 22.26
N VAL A 399 8.30 8.97 22.25
CA VAL A 399 8.17 9.82 21.03
C VAL A 399 8.64 11.24 21.29
N VAL A 400 8.01 11.92 22.25
CA VAL A 400 8.19 13.36 22.44
C VAL A 400 9.56 13.67 23.04
N LEU A 401 9.95 12.96 24.09
CA LEU A 401 11.25 13.14 24.75
C LEU A 401 12.40 12.78 23.81
N GLU A 402 12.28 11.68 23.05
CA GLU A 402 13.27 11.31 22.03
C GLU A 402 13.33 12.34 20.89
N GLY A 403 12.19 12.92 20.48
CA GLY A 403 12.16 13.97 19.46
C GLY A 403 12.79 15.27 19.94
N LEU A 404 12.60 15.62 21.21
CA LEU A 404 13.28 16.75 21.83
C LEU A 404 14.80 16.55 21.94
N LYS A 405 15.28 15.32 22.16
CA LYS A 405 16.72 15.04 22.15
C LYS A 405 17.35 15.36 20.79
N LEU A 406 16.66 15.04 19.68
CA LEU A 406 17.09 15.46 18.34
C LEU A 406 17.18 16.99 18.23
N ALA A 407 16.20 17.71 18.79
CA ALA A 407 16.20 19.18 18.80
C ALA A 407 17.34 19.78 19.64
N VAL A 408 17.66 19.18 20.81
CA VAL A 408 18.81 19.59 21.65
C VAL A 408 20.11 19.38 20.90
N GLU A 409 20.28 18.25 20.22
CA GLU A 409 21.49 18.00 19.43
C GLU A 409 21.66 19.01 18.28
N ASP A 410 20.56 19.37 17.60
CA ASP A 410 20.59 20.36 16.53
C ASP A 410 20.86 21.79 17.05
N GLU A 411 20.30 22.15 18.21
CA GLU A 411 20.62 23.40 18.89
C GLU A 411 22.11 23.45 19.31
N ALA A 412 22.64 22.36 19.87
CA ALA A 412 24.06 22.26 20.24
C ALA A 412 25.00 22.32 19.03
N ARG A 413 24.56 21.85 17.86
CA ARG A 413 25.27 22.00 16.57
C ARG A 413 25.14 23.40 15.97
N GLY A 414 24.28 24.26 16.51
CA GLY A 414 23.97 25.59 16.01
C GLY A 414 23.13 25.60 14.73
N THR A 415 22.48 24.48 14.37
CA THR A 415 21.54 24.43 13.23
C THR A 415 20.21 25.05 13.59
N ILE A 416 19.81 24.98 14.87
CA ILE A 416 18.68 25.70 15.45
C ILE A 416 19.23 26.87 16.26
N ASP A 417 18.78 28.09 15.97
CA ASP A 417 19.10 29.27 16.76
C ASP A 417 18.17 29.42 17.97
N LYS A 418 18.51 30.33 18.90
CA LYS A 418 17.71 30.55 20.11
C LYS A 418 16.25 30.93 19.83
N ALA A 419 16.02 31.69 18.75
CA ALA A 419 14.67 32.08 18.35
C ALA A 419 13.87 30.88 17.82
N GLY A 420 14.51 30.02 17.04
CA GLY A 420 13.96 28.74 16.57
C GLY A 420 13.63 27.82 17.72
N ALA A 421 14.55 27.62 18.67
CA ALA A 421 14.31 26.80 19.85
C ALA A 421 13.11 27.33 20.67
N ALA A 422 13.03 28.64 20.93
CA ALA A 422 11.90 29.24 21.63
C ALA A 422 10.56 29.13 20.87
N LYS A 423 10.60 29.08 19.53
CA LYS A 423 9.41 28.84 18.70
C LYS A 423 8.95 27.39 18.80
N MET A 424 9.88 26.44 18.75
CA MET A 424 9.61 25.02 18.95
C MET A 424 9.05 24.72 20.33
N THR A 425 9.63 25.28 21.41
CA THR A 425 9.11 25.12 22.78
C THR A 425 7.68 25.62 22.91
N ARG A 426 7.34 26.76 22.29
CA ARG A 426 5.95 27.26 22.27
C ARG A 426 5.01 26.30 21.53
N SER A 427 5.36 25.86 20.32
CA SER A 427 4.56 24.86 19.59
C SER A 427 4.37 23.57 20.40
N MET A 428 5.39 23.17 21.17
CA MET A 428 5.30 21.98 22.01
C MET A 428 4.37 22.19 23.22
N LEU A 429 4.44 23.35 23.87
CA LEU A 429 3.51 23.68 24.97
C LEU A 429 2.06 23.70 24.48
N ASP A 430 1.80 24.23 23.28
CA ASP A 430 0.48 24.21 22.64
C ASP A 430 -0.02 22.76 22.48
N VAL A 431 0.83 21.86 21.96
CA VAL A 431 0.50 20.42 21.80
C VAL A 431 0.22 19.75 23.15
N ILE A 432 1.02 20.05 24.18
CA ILE A 432 0.87 19.48 25.54
C ILE A 432 -0.48 19.92 26.15
N GLU A 433 -0.79 21.22 26.06
CA GLU A 433 -2.04 21.79 26.55
C GLU A 433 -3.25 21.13 25.87
N ASP A 434 -3.21 20.99 24.55
CA ASP A 434 -4.28 20.39 23.77
C ASP A 434 -4.43 18.87 23.99
N LEU A 435 -3.37 18.18 24.42
CA LEU A 435 -3.41 16.76 24.74
C LEU A 435 -4.12 16.46 26.07
N ALA A 436 -4.16 17.41 27.01
CA ALA A 436 -4.71 17.21 28.35
C ALA A 436 -6.15 16.64 28.39
N PRO A 437 -7.14 17.17 27.64
CA PRO A 437 -8.50 16.63 27.64
C PRO A 437 -8.65 15.31 26.88
N ARG A 438 -7.67 14.92 26.05
CA ARG A 438 -7.78 13.80 25.10
C ARG A 438 -7.15 12.50 25.62
N ALA A 439 -6.26 12.60 26.60
CA ALA A 439 -5.62 11.45 27.21
C ALA A 439 -6.58 10.68 28.13
N LYS A 440 -6.47 9.35 28.13
CA LYS A 440 -7.29 8.48 28.98
C LYS A 440 -6.97 8.75 30.45
N ALA A 441 -8.00 8.97 31.27
CA ALA A 441 -7.82 9.16 32.71
C ALA A 441 -7.17 7.92 33.34
N GLU A 442 -6.05 8.12 34.04
CA GLU A 442 -5.43 7.09 34.85
C GLU A 442 -6.07 7.04 36.24
N THR A 443 -5.99 5.88 36.90
CA THR A 443 -6.54 5.71 38.26
C THR A 443 -5.76 6.61 39.23
N PRO A 444 -6.41 7.54 39.93
CA PRO A 444 -5.73 8.37 40.91
C PRO A 444 -5.17 7.51 42.04
N VAL A 445 -3.95 7.78 42.46
CA VAL A 445 -3.43 7.22 43.72
C VAL A 445 -4.06 8.02 44.89
N ALA A 446 -4.04 7.52 46.13
CA ALA A 446 -4.67 8.18 47.28
C ALA A 446 -3.76 9.26 47.94
N GLY A 447 -4.34 10.39 48.37
CA GLY A 447 -3.66 11.45 49.16
C GLY A 447 -2.88 12.50 48.34
N PRO A 448 -3.20 13.81 48.36
CA PRO A 448 -2.55 14.79 47.50
C PRO A 448 -1.09 15.07 47.92
N VAL A 449 -0.19 15.13 46.94
CA VAL A 449 1.21 15.58 47.13
C VAL A 449 1.41 16.88 46.37
N GLU A 450 1.96 17.89 47.03
CA GLU A 450 2.39 19.13 46.37
C GLU A 450 3.78 18.96 45.76
N VAL A 451 3.85 19.13 44.42
CA VAL A 451 5.06 18.96 43.63
C VAL A 451 5.40 20.27 42.91
N ALA A 452 6.64 20.73 43.02
CA ALA A 452 7.19 21.75 42.13
C ALA A 452 8.01 21.11 41.02
N CYS A 453 7.57 21.25 39.77
CA CYS A 453 8.33 20.87 38.60
C CYS A 453 9.14 22.07 38.11
N VAL A 454 10.46 22.03 38.33
CA VAL A 454 11.40 23.11 38.00
C VAL A 454 12.06 22.82 36.67
N ALA A 455 11.95 23.75 35.73
CA ALA A 455 12.67 23.65 34.46
C ALA A 455 14.16 23.95 34.66
N GLY A 456 14.99 23.10 34.06
CA GLY A 456 16.44 23.24 33.93
C GLY A 456 16.82 24.38 33.00
N HIS A 457 18.08 24.44 32.57
CA HIS A 457 18.59 25.58 31.78
C HIS A 457 18.30 25.49 30.28
N GLY A 458 18.06 24.28 29.77
CA GLY A 458 17.89 24.03 28.34
C GLY A 458 16.62 24.68 27.78
N PRO A 459 16.61 25.06 26.49
CA PRO A 459 15.48 25.74 25.87
C PRO A 459 14.19 24.92 25.83
N PHE A 460 14.30 23.59 25.98
CA PHE A 460 13.17 22.66 25.94
C PHE A 460 12.74 22.16 27.34
N ASP A 461 13.46 22.52 28.40
CA ASP A 461 13.21 21.99 29.75
C ASP A 461 11.83 22.39 30.30
N ASP A 462 11.32 23.57 29.90
CA ASP A 462 9.97 24.03 30.22
C ASP A 462 8.90 23.07 29.68
N ALA A 463 9.07 22.61 28.43
CA ALA A 463 8.13 21.68 27.83
C ALA A 463 8.18 20.30 28.52
N VAL A 464 9.37 19.87 28.95
CA VAL A 464 9.50 18.63 29.71
C VAL A 464 8.88 18.74 31.12
N SER A 465 9.04 19.87 31.79
CA SER A 465 8.33 20.16 33.04
C SER A 465 6.81 20.19 32.86
N ALA A 466 6.31 20.74 31.75
CA ALA A 466 4.88 20.74 31.45
C ALA A 466 4.32 19.33 31.25
N MET A 467 5.04 18.46 30.52
CA MET A 467 4.68 17.04 30.40
C MET A 467 4.60 16.35 31.76
N LEU A 468 5.59 16.57 32.63
CA LEU A 468 5.61 15.96 33.97
C LEU A 468 4.44 16.45 34.84
N VAL A 469 4.12 17.74 34.80
CA VAL A 469 2.97 18.31 35.52
C VAL A 469 1.66 17.67 35.06
N GLN A 470 1.48 17.50 33.74
CA GLN A 470 0.29 16.85 33.20
C GLN A 470 0.17 15.39 33.64
N LEU A 471 1.26 14.61 33.59
CA LEU A 471 1.26 13.22 34.05
C LEU A 471 0.97 13.09 35.55
N LEU A 472 1.57 13.96 36.37
CA LEU A 472 1.33 13.99 37.81
C LEU A 472 -0.12 14.41 38.13
N GLY A 473 -0.69 15.34 37.36
CA GLY A 473 -2.09 15.76 37.46
C GLY A 473 -3.05 14.60 37.18
N GLN A 474 -2.75 13.75 36.19
CA GLN A 474 -3.54 12.54 35.90
C GLN A 474 -3.52 11.52 37.05
N ARG A 475 -2.44 11.50 37.85
CA ARG A 475 -2.30 10.67 39.06
C ARG A 475 -2.88 11.31 40.33
N GLY A 476 -3.46 12.51 40.24
CA GLY A 476 -4.08 13.23 41.34
C GLY A 476 -3.11 14.03 42.23
N SER A 477 -1.90 14.32 41.75
CA SER A 477 -0.93 15.18 42.44
C SER A 477 -1.16 16.66 42.10
N MET A 478 -0.90 17.56 43.05
CA MET A 478 -0.96 19.01 42.81
C MET A 478 0.42 19.49 42.37
N ALA A 479 0.64 19.50 41.06
CA ALA A 479 1.93 19.88 40.48
C ALA A 479 1.87 21.29 39.86
N LYS A 480 2.90 22.10 40.10
CA LYS A 480 3.06 23.44 39.48
C LYS A 480 4.39 23.53 38.73
N ILE A 481 4.38 24.21 37.58
CA ILE A 481 5.60 24.50 36.81
C ILE A 481 6.29 25.73 37.40
N ILE A 482 7.62 25.65 37.56
CA ILE A 482 8.49 26.77 37.90
C ILE A 482 9.49 26.94 36.74
N PRO A 483 9.35 27.98 35.90
CA PRO A 483 10.26 28.24 34.79
C PRO A 483 11.70 28.49 35.25
N ASN A 484 12.67 28.25 34.37
CA ASN A 484 14.10 28.46 34.69
C ASN A 484 14.40 29.88 35.20
N GLY A 485 13.76 30.89 34.60
CA GLY A 485 13.98 32.30 34.93
C GLY A 485 13.68 32.62 36.40
N ASP A 486 12.76 31.90 37.03
CA ASP A 486 12.34 32.15 38.42
C ASP A 486 13.26 31.48 39.44
N VAL A 487 13.99 30.43 39.03
CA VAL A 487 15.07 29.81 39.81
C VAL A 487 16.45 30.43 39.54
N SER A 488 16.49 31.59 38.88
CA SER A 488 17.71 32.40 38.75
C SER A 488 18.21 32.90 40.11
N ARG A 489 19.49 33.30 40.19
CA ARG A 489 20.11 33.74 41.46
C ARG A 489 19.36 34.91 42.10
N ASP A 490 18.79 35.79 41.29
CA ASP A 490 18.16 37.02 41.75
C ASP A 490 16.68 36.82 42.12
N ARG A 491 16.02 35.79 41.56
CA ARG A 491 14.57 35.56 41.75
C ARG A 491 14.23 34.38 42.65
N ILE A 492 15.15 33.46 42.91
CA ILE A 492 14.83 32.26 43.70
C ILE A 492 14.37 32.60 45.13
N ALA A 493 14.80 33.75 45.67
CA ALA A 493 14.37 34.23 46.99
C ALA A 493 12.87 34.53 47.06
N THR A 494 12.25 34.93 45.95
CA THR A 494 10.82 35.27 45.87
C THR A 494 9.91 34.07 45.65
N LEU A 495 10.47 32.87 45.40
CA LEU A 495 9.69 31.66 45.22
C LEU A 495 9.11 31.17 46.56
N ASP A 496 7.81 30.90 46.56
CA ASP A 496 7.14 30.20 47.64
C ASP A 496 7.19 28.68 47.42
N LEU A 497 8.06 28.04 48.20
CA LEU A 497 8.23 26.59 48.27
C LEU A 497 7.66 26.01 49.57
N THR A 498 6.90 26.79 50.32
CA THR A 498 6.28 26.34 51.57
C THR A 498 5.22 25.27 51.26
N GLY A 499 5.24 24.14 51.98
CA GLY A 499 4.28 23.04 51.77
C GLY A 499 4.66 22.06 50.66
N ILE A 500 5.66 22.37 49.83
CA ILE A 500 6.10 21.50 48.75
C ILE A 500 6.84 20.28 49.32
N ALA A 501 6.32 19.09 49.05
CA ALA A 501 6.92 17.84 49.50
C ALA A 501 8.03 17.34 48.56
N VAL A 502 7.85 17.55 47.25
CA VAL A 502 8.79 17.10 46.22
C VAL A 502 9.10 18.23 45.24
N ILE A 503 10.39 18.43 44.95
CA ILE A 503 10.87 19.29 43.88
C ILE A 503 11.45 18.39 42.79
N ALA A 504 10.80 18.36 41.63
CA ALA A 504 11.23 17.61 40.45
C ALA A 504 11.94 18.57 39.48
N VAL A 505 13.24 18.39 39.25
CA VAL A 505 14.00 19.21 38.29
C VAL A 505 14.07 18.49 36.95
N SER A 506 13.52 19.09 35.90
CA SER A 506 13.60 18.60 34.52
C SER A 506 14.83 19.16 33.83
N TYR A 507 15.77 18.32 33.39
CA TYR A 507 17.01 18.77 32.75
C TYR A 507 17.36 17.88 31.56
N LEU A 508 17.10 18.35 30.34
CA LEU A 508 17.29 17.59 29.09
C LEU A 508 18.67 17.81 28.44
N GLU A 509 19.37 18.89 28.80
CA GLU A 509 20.60 19.33 28.12
C GLU A 509 21.79 18.37 28.35
N VAL A 510 22.26 17.75 27.25
CA VAL A 510 23.25 16.63 27.23
C VAL A 510 24.71 17.11 27.14
N THR A 511 24.96 18.36 26.75
CA THR A 511 26.32 18.84 26.43
C THR A 511 26.72 20.00 27.32
N GLY A 512 26.97 19.72 28.60
CA GLY A 512 27.35 20.75 29.56
C GLY A 512 28.00 20.22 30.83
N SER A 513 28.81 21.06 31.48
CA SER A 513 29.36 20.76 32.81
C SER A 513 28.22 20.56 33.83
N PRO A 514 28.24 19.51 34.68
CA PRO A 514 27.26 19.30 35.75
C PRO A 514 27.18 20.43 36.79
N ALA A 515 28.03 21.47 36.66
CA ALA A 515 28.11 22.59 37.56
C ALA A 515 26.79 23.38 37.65
N GLN A 516 26.12 23.67 36.53
CA GLN A 516 24.90 24.49 36.55
C GLN A 516 23.77 23.80 37.31
N LEU A 517 23.54 22.53 37.01
CA LEU A 517 22.59 21.70 37.73
C LEU A 517 22.95 21.58 39.22
N ARG A 518 24.22 21.34 39.55
CA ARG A 518 24.69 21.31 40.95
C ARG A 518 24.36 22.59 41.71
N TYR A 519 24.59 23.75 41.08
CA TYR A 519 24.25 25.04 41.69
C TYR A 519 22.73 25.25 41.81
N LEU A 520 21.94 24.74 40.87
CA LEU A 520 20.48 24.78 40.96
C LEU A 520 19.97 23.92 42.12
N VAL A 521 20.38 22.65 42.20
CA VAL A 521 20.01 21.71 43.28
C VAL A 521 20.40 22.27 44.64
N ARG A 522 21.61 22.81 44.77
CA ARG A 522 22.08 23.42 46.02
C ARG A 522 21.19 24.59 46.46
N ARG A 523 20.86 25.51 45.55
CA ARG A 523 20.00 26.67 45.86
C ARG A 523 18.57 26.24 46.25
N LEU A 524 18.03 25.22 45.58
CA LEU A 524 16.73 24.65 45.92
C LEU A 524 16.75 23.99 47.31
N ARG A 525 17.81 23.25 47.64
CA ARG A 525 17.99 22.63 48.96
C ARG A 525 18.11 23.68 50.08
N GLU A 526 18.82 24.78 49.83
CA GLU A 526 18.93 25.90 50.77
C GLU A 526 17.55 26.54 51.07
N ARG A 527 16.65 26.58 50.08
CA ARG A 527 15.32 27.20 50.23
C ARG A 527 14.25 26.25 50.77
N ALA A 528 14.35 24.95 50.47
CA ALA A 528 13.41 23.92 50.87
C ALA A 528 14.15 22.68 51.43
N PRO A 529 14.74 22.77 52.65
CA PRO A 529 15.58 21.72 53.20
C PRO A 529 14.82 20.41 53.51
N ALA A 530 13.51 20.49 53.75
CA ALA A 530 12.65 19.34 54.02
C ALA A 530 12.05 18.70 52.75
N ALA A 531 12.10 19.39 51.60
CA ALA A 531 11.57 18.86 50.35
C ALA A 531 12.53 17.84 49.75
N ARG A 532 11.99 16.77 49.17
CA ARG A 532 12.78 15.77 48.46
C ARG A 532 13.04 16.26 47.04
N ILE A 533 14.28 16.22 46.59
CA ILE A 533 14.69 16.69 45.26
C ILE A 533 14.89 15.46 44.37
N VAL A 534 14.03 15.33 43.37
CA VAL A 534 14.16 14.37 42.28
C VAL A 534 14.70 15.13 41.09
N VAL A 535 15.83 14.70 40.53
CA VAL A 535 16.32 15.27 39.27
C VAL A 535 16.11 14.24 38.19
N GLY A 536 15.46 14.63 37.11
CA GLY A 536 15.06 13.72 36.06
C GLY A 536 15.31 14.23 34.65
N LEU A 537 15.26 13.26 33.73
CA LEU A 537 15.12 13.37 32.27
C LEU A 537 16.42 13.32 31.47
N TRP A 538 17.39 12.56 31.99
CA TRP A 538 18.60 12.19 31.26
C TRP A 538 18.35 11.10 30.20
N PRO A 539 19.10 11.12 29.08
CA PRO A 539 19.18 9.98 28.17
C PRO A 539 19.66 8.70 28.88
N GLN A 540 19.15 7.54 28.49
CA GLN A 540 19.68 6.26 28.96
C GLN A 540 21.16 6.11 28.56
N GLY A 541 22.02 5.73 29.52
CA GLY A 541 23.43 5.41 29.28
C GLY A 541 24.44 6.47 29.74
N GLU A 542 24.00 7.59 30.29
CA GLU A 542 24.89 8.67 30.74
C GLU A 542 25.44 8.42 32.15
N ALA A 543 26.71 8.78 32.39
CA ALA A 543 27.40 8.48 33.64
C ALA A 543 26.69 9.06 34.86
N ALA A 544 26.00 10.21 34.76
CA ALA A 544 25.25 10.79 35.87
C ALA A 544 24.12 9.88 36.42
N LEU A 545 23.58 8.97 35.59
CA LEU A 545 22.55 8.00 36.00
C LEU A 545 23.14 6.76 36.69
N SER A 546 24.40 6.42 36.43
CA SER A 546 25.03 5.18 36.90
C SER A 546 26.23 5.38 37.85
N ASP A 547 26.82 6.57 37.88
CA ASP A 547 28.02 6.90 38.63
C ASP A 547 27.69 7.56 39.98
N ALA A 548 27.98 6.83 41.06
CA ALA A 548 27.71 7.27 42.42
C ALA A 548 28.52 8.51 42.83
N GLU A 549 29.70 8.77 42.25
CA GLU A 549 30.50 9.95 42.56
C GLU A 549 29.88 11.22 41.97
N ILE A 550 29.41 11.13 40.72
CA ILE A 550 28.70 12.22 40.05
C ILE A 550 27.38 12.53 40.77
N GLN A 551 26.63 11.50 41.17
CA GLN A 551 25.37 11.66 41.92
C GLN A 551 25.59 12.32 43.28
N ARG A 552 26.62 11.93 44.04
CA ARG A 552 26.97 12.60 45.30
C ARG A 552 27.36 14.05 45.08
N ALA A 553 28.08 14.34 44.00
CA ALA A 553 28.51 15.70 43.67
C ALA A 553 27.34 16.62 43.28
N LEU A 554 26.26 16.07 42.71
CA LEU A 554 25.05 16.82 42.31
C LEU A 554 24.12 17.13 43.49
N GLY A 555 24.00 16.22 44.48
CA GLY A 555 23.33 16.49 45.76
C GLY A 555 21.79 16.34 45.79
N ALA A 556 21.19 15.71 44.77
CA ALA A 556 19.77 15.35 44.78
C ALA A 556 19.50 14.01 45.49
N ASP A 557 18.24 13.76 45.87
CA ASP A 557 17.84 12.55 46.59
C ASP A 557 17.64 11.35 45.65
N ARG A 558 17.15 11.60 44.43
CA ARG A 558 16.88 10.60 43.39
C ARG A 558 17.20 11.13 42.01
N TYR A 559 17.58 10.21 41.12
CA TYR A 559 17.91 10.46 39.71
C TYR A 559 17.10 9.53 38.82
N VAL A 560 16.41 10.07 37.81
CA VAL A 560 15.51 9.30 36.93
C VAL A 560 15.80 9.58 35.45
N GLY A 561 15.68 8.55 34.61
CA GLY A 561 15.97 8.61 33.17
C GLY A 561 14.75 8.70 32.25
N SER A 562 13.54 8.75 32.80
CA SER A 562 12.30 8.87 32.02
C SER A 562 11.20 9.56 32.83
N LEU A 563 10.16 10.06 32.16
CA LEU A 563 8.96 10.61 32.79
C LEU A 563 8.23 9.53 33.59
N ALA A 564 8.13 8.30 33.07
CA ALA A 564 7.54 7.18 33.80
C ALA A 564 8.22 6.96 35.15
N SER A 565 9.56 6.85 35.16
CA SER A 565 10.32 6.68 36.40
C SER A 565 10.21 7.88 37.34
N ALA A 566 10.09 9.10 36.81
CA ALA A 566 9.86 10.29 37.62
C ALA A 566 8.50 10.25 38.34
N VAL A 567 7.44 9.89 37.62
CA VAL A 567 6.09 9.73 38.17
C VAL A 567 6.07 8.62 39.22
N ASP A 568 6.67 7.46 38.92
CA ASP A 568 6.72 6.32 39.84
C ASP A 568 7.49 6.63 41.13
N GLU A 569 8.64 7.32 41.06
CA GLU A 569 9.37 7.75 42.26
C GLU A 569 8.53 8.72 43.09
N ILE A 570 7.86 9.68 42.47
CA ILE A 570 6.99 10.64 43.18
C ILE A 570 5.80 9.91 43.85
N ASP A 571 5.20 8.93 43.17
CA ASP A 571 4.13 8.08 43.71
C ASP A 571 4.62 7.16 44.85
N GLN A 572 5.86 6.66 44.81
CA GLN A 572 6.42 5.88 45.93
C GLN A 572 6.67 6.75 47.17
N LEU A 573 7.11 7.99 46.96
CA LEU A 573 7.32 8.96 48.04
C LEU A 573 6.01 9.33 48.75
N ARG A 574 4.91 9.35 47.98
CA ARG A 574 3.54 9.50 48.47
C ARG A 574 3.15 8.37 49.43
N ILE A 575 3.34 7.11 49.03
CA ILE A 575 2.98 5.93 49.84
C ILE A 575 3.82 5.82 51.13
N GLY A 576 5.11 6.15 51.06
CA GLY A 576 6.00 6.14 52.22
C GLY A 576 5.64 7.17 53.30
N SER A 577 5.01 8.29 52.91
CA SER A 577 4.60 9.36 53.84
C SER A 577 3.33 9.01 54.65
N ASP A 578 2.39 8.28 54.05
CA ASP A 578 1.16 7.83 54.72
C ASP A 578 1.42 6.71 55.73
N ALA A 579 2.38 5.80 55.46
CA ALA A 579 2.78 4.77 56.41
C ALA A 579 3.41 5.37 57.70
N VAL A 580 4.11 6.50 57.58
CA VAL A 580 4.70 7.22 58.71
C VAL A 580 3.65 8.04 59.48
N ARG A 581 2.65 8.62 58.79
CA ARG A 581 1.52 9.33 59.43
C ARG A 581 0.50 8.42 60.12
N SER A 582 0.37 7.17 59.69
CA SER A 582 -0.51 6.16 60.32
C SER A 582 0.11 5.53 61.58
N ALA A 583 1.44 5.61 61.71
CA ALA A 583 2.21 5.03 62.81
C ALA A 583 2.60 6.04 63.91
N ALA A 584 2.31 7.34 63.73
CA ALA A 584 2.53 8.43 64.67
C ALA A 584 1.18 8.93 65.20
#